data_AF-A0A7X7YNW2-F1
#
_entry.id   AF-A0A7X7YNW2-F1
#
_cell.length_a   1.000
_cell.length_b   1.000
_cell.length_c   1.000
_cell.angle_alpha   90.00
_cell.angle_beta   90.00
_cell.angle_gamma   90.00
#
_symmetry.space_group_name_H-M   'P 1'
#
loop_
_entity.id
_entity.type
_entity.pdbx_description
1 polymer ?
#
loop_
_entity_poly.entity_id
_entity_poly.type
_entity_poly.pdbx_seq_one_letter_code
_entity_poly.pdbx_strand_id
1 'polypeptide(L)'
;AEKLADRIVDLDGMRAFLLAPAAETGHGKPLFITQQDVRELQLAKGAIATGVQILLDVYGIGFDDIYEVILAGAFGNYLDKHSACAIGLIPSSLEDRVRPVGNAAGTGAKVALLSAAEYRRSARIASFVEYEELAAYPKFSEIFANSLYFPEKD
;
A
#
# COMPACT_ATOMS: atom_id res chain seq x y z
N ALA A 1 23.23 7.69 8.15
CA ALA A 1 23.57 6.45 7.42
C ALA A 1 24.61 5.61 8.17
N GLU A 2 25.71 6.20 8.65
CA GLU A 2 26.85 5.46 9.26
C GLU A 2 26.47 4.54 10.43
N LYS A 3 25.51 4.92 11.28
CA LYS A 3 25.10 4.11 12.45
C LYS A 3 24.48 2.74 12.12
N LEU A 4 24.07 2.49 10.88
CA LEU A 4 23.40 1.25 10.48
C LEU A 4 24.19 0.47 9.41
N ALA A 5 25.36 0.97 8.99
CA ALA A 5 26.14 0.36 7.91
C ALA A 5 26.56 -1.07 8.26
N ASP A 6 26.94 -1.32 9.51
CA ASP A 6 27.36 -2.64 10.02
C ASP A 6 26.24 -3.69 10.02
N ARG A 7 24.99 -3.27 9.76
CA ARG A 7 23.85 -4.19 9.61
C ARG A 7 23.64 -4.63 8.17
N ILE A 8 24.37 -4.09 7.20
CA ILE A 8 24.35 -4.59 5.82
C ILE A 8 25.28 -5.80 5.75
N VAL A 9 24.70 -6.96 5.47
CA VAL A 9 25.39 -8.26 5.45
C VAL A 9 25.21 -8.94 4.10
N ASP A 10 26.09 -9.91 3.83
CA ASP A 10 25.89 -10.88 2.76
C ASP A 10 25.18 -12.12 3.33
N LEU A 11 24.06 -12.49 2.72
CA LEU A 11 23.28 -13.68 3.03
C LEU A 11 23.17 -14.51 1.76
N ASP A 12 23.94 -15.59 1.67
CA ASP A 12 23.99 -16.51 0.53
C ASP A 12 24.23 -15.82 -0.83
N GLY A 13 25.12 -14.82 -0.86
CA GLY A 13 25.44 -14.03 -2.06
C GLY A 13 24.45 -12.92 -2.39
N MET A 14 23.47 -12.67 -1.52
CA MET A 14 22.51 -11.57 -1.60
C MET A 14 22.78 -10.56 -0.49
N ARG A 15 22.74 -9.26 -0.81
CA ARG A 15 22.72 -8.24 0.24
C ARG A 15 21.44 -8.32 1.07
N ALA A 16 21.59 -8.22 2.39
CA ALA A 16 20.48 -8.14 3.32
C ALA A 16 20.78 -7.13 4.43
N PHE A 17 19.73 -6.65 5.08
CA PHE A 17 19.82 -5.81 6.26
C PHE A 17 19.45 -6.62 7.50
N LEU A 18 20.36 -6.72 8.47
CA LEU A 18 20.13 -7.33 9.77
C LEU A 18 19.21 -6.45 10.62
N LEU A 19 17.93 -6.82 10.66
CA LEU A 19 16.91 -6.11 11.42
C LEU A 19 17.04 -6.39 12.92
N ALA A 20 17.20 -7.66 13.29
CA ALA A 20 17.41 -8.06 14.68
C ALA A 20 18.37 -9.27 14.77
N PRO A 21 19.42 -9.21 15.61
CA PRO A 21 20.29 -10.35 15.85
C PRO A 21 19.56 -11.47 16.61
N ALA A 22 20.07 -12.70 16.52
CA ALA A 22 19.48 -13.87 17.18
C ALA A 22 19.24 -13.70 18.70
N ALA A 23 20.11 -12.94 19.37
CA ALA A 23 20.01 -12.66 20.79
C ALA A 23 18.78 -11.79 21.17
N GLU A 24 18.19 -11.08 20.20
CA GLU A 24 17.04 -10.20 20.41
C GLU A 24 15.71 -10.85 19.97
N THR A 25 15.75 -12.06 19.38
CA THR A 25 14.54 -12.71 18.84
C THR A 25 14.10 -13.89 19.69
N GLY A 26 12.77 -14.05 19.85
CA GLY A 26 12.20 -15.11 20.69
C GLY A 26 12.43 -16.54 20.17
N HIS A 27 12.79 -16.69 18.89
CA HIS A 27 13.08 -17.97 18.25
C HIS A 27 14.60 -18.22 18.07
N GLY A 28 15.46 -17.35 18.60
CA GLY A 28 16.91 -17.52 18.59
C GLY A 28 17.55 -17.54 17.19
N LYS A 29 16.92 -16.91 16.19
CA LYS A 29 17.45 -16.78 14.83
C LYS A 29 17.47 -15.30 14.42
N PRO A 30 18.48 -14.84 13.68
CA PRO A 30 18.49 -13.46 13.20
C PRO A 30 17.32 -13.20 12.25
N LEU A 31 16.82 -11.96 12.23
CA LEU A 31 15.81 -11.46 11.29
C LEU A 31 16.47 -10.51 10.29
N PHE A 32 16.19 -10.74 9.02
CA PHE A 32 16.74 -9.96 7.91
C PHE A 32 15.63 -9.34 7.07
N ILE A 33 15.96 -8.25 6.40
CA ILE A 33 15.24 -7.76 5.22
C ILE A 33 16.17 -7.96 4.03
N THR A 34 15.78 -8.80 3.10
CA THR A 34 16.59 -9.13 1.92
C THR A 34 16.30 -8.18 0.75
N GLN A 35 17.17 -8.17 -0.26
CA GLN A 35 16.87 -7.47 -1.51
C GLN A 35 15.61 -8.01 -2.20
N GLN A 36 15.30 -9.30 -2.06
CA GLN A 36 14.05 -9.86 -2.58
C GLN A 36 12.83 -9.28 -1.84
N ASP A 37 12.89 -9.15 -0.52
CA ASP A 37 11.78 -8.55 0.26
C ASP A 37 11.53 -7.10 -0.15
N VAL A 38 12.60 -6.32 -0.39
CA VAL A 38 12.49 -4.96 -0.94
C VAL A 38 11.83 -4.98 -2.31
N ARG A 39 12.17 -5.95 -3.17
CA ARG A 39 11.57 -6.10 -4.48
C ARG A 39 10.08 -6.43 -4.40
N GLU A 40 9.68 -7.33 -3.52
CA GLU A 40 8.26 -7.66 -3.29
C GLU A 40 7.48 -6.44 -2.78
N LEU A 41 8.07 -5.65 -1.88
CA LEU A 41 7.47 -4.39 -1.44
C LEU A 41 7.28 -3.41 -2.62
N GLN A 42 8.29 -3.25 -3.48
CA GLN A 42 8.20 -2.40 -4.68
C GLN A 42 7.08 -2.85 -5.61
N LEU A 43 6.94 -4.16 -5.85
CA LEU A 43 5.87 -4.71 -6.68
C LEU A 43 4.49 -4.42 -6.07
N ALA A 44 4.32 -4.70 -4.78
CA ALA A 44 3.05 -4.48 -4.07
C ALA A 44 2.64 -3.01 -4.05
N LYS A 45 3.55 -2.12 -3.64
CA LYS A 45 3.27 -0.68 -3.60
C LYS A 45 3.09 -0.08 -4.99
N GLY A 46 3.87 -0.56 -5.96
CA GLY A 46 3.80 -0.11 -7.35
C GLY A 46 2.46 -0.46 -7.98
N ALA A 47 1.91 -1.64 -7.69
CA ALA A 47 0.60 -2.05 -8.18
C ALA A 47 -0.52 -1.13 -7.67
N ILE A 48 -0.51 -0.79 -6.38
CA ILE A 48 -1.51 0.10 -5.78
C ILE A 48 -1.39 1.52 -6.35
N ALA A 49 -0.17 2.09 -6.38
CA ALA A 49 0.07 3.43 -6.92
C ALA A 49 -0.33 3.54 -8.40
N THR A 50 -0.05 2.50 -9.19
CA THR A 50 -0.46 2.40 -10.60
C THR A 50 -1.97 2.43 -10.74
N GLY A 51 -2.70 1.65 -9.93
CA GLY A 51 -4.15 1.64 -9.96
C GLY A 51 -4.75 3.00 -9.63
N VAL A 52 -4.21 3.69 -8.61
CA VAL A 52 -4.65 5.05 -8.27
C VAL A 52 -4.41 6.01 -9.44
N GLN A 53 -3.22 6.01 -10.04
CA GLN A 53 -2.90 6.91 -11.15
C GLN A 53 -3.80 6.65 -12.38
N ILE A 54 -4.00 5.39 -12.75
CA ILE A 54 -4.85 5.03 -13.89
C ILE A 54 -6.30 5.46 -13.65
N LEU A 55 -6.83 5.27 -12.44
CA LEU A 55 -8.19 5.73 -12.12
C LEU A 55 -8.30 7.26 -12.24
N LEU A 56 -7.31 8.01 -11.77
CA LEU A 56 -7.30 9.47 -11.95
C LEU A 56 -7.30 9.86 -13.43
N ASP A 57 -6.47 9.18 -14.25
CA ASP A 57 -6.40 9.42 -15.70
C ASP A 57 -7.74 9.09 -16.40
N VAL A 58 -8.40 7.98 -16.04
CA VAL A 58 -9.70 7.56 -16.59
C VAL A 58 -10.80 8.56 -16.26
N TYR A 59 -10.81 9.09 -15.03
CA TYR A 59 -11.81 10.06 -14.59
C TYR A 59 -11.45 11.51 -14.94
N GLY A 60 -10.25 11.76 -15.47
CA GLY A 60 -9.81 13.10 -15.88
C GLY A 60 -9.63 14.06 -14.71
N ILE A 61 -9.26 13.56 -13.53
CA ILE A 61 -9.06 14.34 -12.30
C ILE A 61 -7.61 14.22 -11.81
N GLY A 62 -7.16 15.18 -11.00
CA GLY A 62 -5.85 15.18 -10.36
C GLY A 62 -5.91 14.80 -8.88
N PHE A 63 -4.74 14.71 -8.24
CA PHE A 63 -4.66 14.47 -6.79
C PHE A 63 -5.33 15.58 -5.97
N ASP A 64 -5.32 16.82 -6.45
CA ASP A 64 -5.93 17.94 -5.73
C ASP A 64 -7.45 17.82 -5.63
N ASP A 65 -8.09 17.11 -6.58
CA ASP A 65 -9.53 16.84 -6.60
C ASP A 65 -9.94 15.77 -5.56
N ILE A 66 -8.99 15.02 -5.00
CA ILE A 66 -9.27 13.98 -4.00
C ILE A 66 -9.54 14.61 -2.64
N TYR A 67 -10.79 14.55 -2.18
CA TYR A 67 -11.17 15.07 -0.87
C TYR A 67 -10.60 14.25 0.30
N GLU A 68 -10.69 12.92 0.25
CA GLU A 68 -10.27 12.01 1.32
C GLU A 68 -9.78 10.67 0.74
N VAL A 69 -8.75 10.09 1.35
CA VAL A 69 -8.27 8.73 1.07
C VAL A 69 -8.64 7.82 2.24
N ILE A 70 -9.61 6.94 2.03
CA ILE A 70 -10.05 5.97 3.06
C ILE A 70 -9.21 4.70 2.94
N LEU A 71 -8.32 4.46 3.91
CA LEU A 71 -7.44 3.29 3.90
C LEU A 71 -8.03 2.14 4.73
N ALA A 72 -8.46 1.08 4.04
CA ALA A 72 -9.03 -0.12 4.63
C ALA A 72 -8.08 -1.34 4.51
N GLY A 73 -8.38 -2.38 5.29
CA GLY A 73 -7.67 -3.67 5.27
C GLY A 73 -6.89 -3.94 6.56
N ALA A 74 -6.28 -5.12 6.65
CA ALA A 74 -5.44 -5.49 7.80
C ALA A 74 -4.28 -4.49 8.00
N PHE A 75 -3.74 -3.97 6.89
CA PHE A 75 -2.77 -2.88 6.91
C PHE A 75 -3.39 -1.56 7.35
N GLY A 76 -4.64 -1.26 7.01
CA GLY A 76 -5.30 0.00 7.40
C GLY A 76 -5.40 0.25 8.90
N ASN A 77 -5.21 -0.76 9.77
CA ASN A 77 -5.15 -0.57 11.22
C ASN A 77 -3.76 -0.14 11.73
N TYR A 78 -2.70 -0.44 11.00
CA TYR A 78 -1.31 -0.33 11.49
C TYR A 78 -0.36 0.34 10.50
N LEU A 79 -0.82 0.66 9.29
CA LEU A 79 -0.03 1.34 8.29
C LEU A 79 0.09 2.80 8.70
N ASP A 80 1.32 3.21 9.00
CA ASP A 80 1.66 4.60 9.20
C ASP A 80 1.50 5.37 7.87
N LYS A 81 0.69 6.42 7.89
CA LYS A 81 0.38 7.21 6.69
C LYS A 81 1.64 7.86 6.09
N HIS A 82 2.55 8.31 6.96
CA HIS A 82 3.79 8.94 6.53
C HIS A 82 4.70 7.94 5.82
N SER A 83 4.86 6.74 6.40
CA SER A 83 5.62 5.64 5.79
C SER A 83 5.02 5.19 4.45
N ALA A 84 3.69 5.12 4.34
CA ALA A 84 3.01 4.81 3.08
C ALA A 84 3.32 5.86 1.99
N CYS A 85 3.35 7.14 2.35
CA CYS A 85 3.73 8.21 1.44
C CYS A 85 5.22 8.15 1.08
N ALA A 86 6.08 7.90 2.07
CA ALA A 86 7.53 7.82 1.90
C ALA A 86 7.97 6.71 0.94
N ILE A 87 7.24 5.58 0.89
CA ILE A 87 7.54 4.50 -0.08
C ILE A 87 6.85 4.72 -1.43
N GLY A 88 6.02 5.75 -1.58
CA GLY A 88 5.25 6.03 -2.79
C GLY A 88 4.08 5.07 -3.01
N LEU A 89 3.50 4.54 -1.93
CA LEU A 89 2.23 3.79 -1.98
C LEU A 89 1.04 4.75 -2.16
N ILE A 90 1.10 5.87 -1.45
CA ILE A 90 0.15 6.98 -1.53
C ILE A 90 0.95 8.24 -1.92
N PRO A 91 0.44 9.10 -2.80
CA PRO A 91 1.07 10.39 -3.08
C PRO A 91 1.23 11.23 -1.82
N SER A 92 2.39 11.86 -1.63
CA SER A 92 2.67 12.72 -0.47
C SER A 92 1.71 13.91 -0.34
N SER A 93 1.21 14.44 -1.46
CA SER A 93 0.20 15.50 -1.48
C SER A 93 -1.14 15.12 -0.83
N LEU A 94 -1.39 13.81 -0.64
CA LEU A 94 -2.59 13.28 -0.01
C LEU A 94 -2.40 12.90 1.45
N GLU A 95 -1.19 13.02 2.02
CA GLU A 95 -0.87 12.50 3.36
C GLU A 95 -1.84 13.01 4.46
N ASP A 96 -2.22 14.28 4.41
CA ASP A 96 -3.14 14.88 5.37
C ASP A 96 -4.61 14.51 5.13
N ARG A 97 -4.91 13.90 3.98
CA ARG A 97 -6.24 13.44 3.59
C ARG A 97 -6.43 11.93 3.83
N VAL A 98 -5.41 11.23 4.35
CA VAL A 98 -5.49 9.78 4.63
C VAL A 98 -6.20 9.53 5.95
N ARG A 99 -7.29 8.75 5.90
CA ARG A 99 -8.01 8.25 7.07
C ARG A 99 -8.03 6.71 7.12
N PRO A 100 -7.34 6.09 8.08
CA PRO A 100 -7.43 4.65 8.30
C PRO A 100 -8.80 4.28 8.88
N VAL A 101 -9.39 3.18 8.38
CA VAL A 101 -10.68 2.64 8.87
C VAL A 101 -10.59 1.17 9.28
N GLY A 102 -9.41 0.57 9.19
CA GLY A 102 -9.19 -0.81 9.58
C GLY A 102 -9.90 -1.82 8.68
N ASN A 103 -10.38 -2.91 9.29
CA ASN A 103 -11.09 -3.97 8.57
C ASN A 103 -12.53 -3.54 8.22
N ALA A 104 -12.65 -2.75 7.15
CA ALA A 104 -13.93 -2.27 6.63
C ALA A 104 -14.83 -3.41 6.16
N ALA A 105 -14.27 -4.47 5.55
CA ALA A 105 -15.03 -5.62 5.08
C ALA A 105 -15.71 -6.36 6.25
N GLY A 106 -14.95 -6.68 7.31
CA GLY A 106 -15.48 -7.34 8.50
C GLY A 106 -16.47 -6.46 9.27
N THR A 107 -16.23 -5.15 9.32
CA THR A 107 -17.17 -4.20 9.93
C THR A 107 -18.46 -4.10 9.13
N GLY A 108 -18.37 -3.95 7.81
CA GLY A 108 -19.51 -3.91 6.90
C GLY A 108 -20.35 -5.19 6.95
N ALA A 109 -19.71 -6.36 7.05
CA ALA A 109 -20.41 -7.63 7.20
C ALA A 109 -21.26 -7.69 8.48
N LYS A 110 -20.72 -7.23 9.62
CA LYS A 110 -21.50 -7.13 10.87
C LYS A 110 -22.67 -6.16 10.76
N VAL A 111 -22.44 -4.99 10.15
CA VAL A 111 -23.48 -3.97 9.94
C VAL A 111 -24.61 -4.52 9.06
N ALA A 112 -24.26 -5.17 7.96
CA ALA A 112 -25.22 -5.79 7.05
C ALA A 112 -26.00 -6.95 7.70
N LEU A 113 -25.34 -7.76 8.53
CA LEU A 113 -25.98 -8.85 9.28
C LEU A 113 -27.03 -8.33 10.28
N LEU A 114 -26.75 -7.21 10.94
CA LEU A 114 -27.60 -6.66 12.00
C LEU A 114 -28.66 -5.68 11.48
N SER A 115 -28.61 -5.25 10.21
CA SER A 115 -29.53 -4.28 9.63
C SER A 115 -29.92 -4.64 8.20
N ALA A 116 -31.19 -5.01 8.02
CA ALA A 116 -31.75 -5.25 6.68
C ALA A 116 -31.70 -4.00 5.78
N ALA A 117 -31.76 -2.80 6.37
CA ALA A 117 -31.63 -1.55 5.63
C ALA A 117 -30.21 -1.38 5.07
N GLU A 118 -29.18 -1.65 5.89
CA GLU A 118 -27.78 -1.58 5.46
C GLU A 118 -27.42 -2.71 4.49
N TYR A 119 -27.98 -3.91 4.67
CA TYR A 119 -27.85 -4.99 3.70
C TYR A 119 -28.41 -4.61 2.32
N ARG A 120 -29.59 -3.96 2.27
CA ARG A 120 -30.12 -3.43 1.00
C ARG A 120 -29.29 -2.28 0.46
N ARG A 121 -28.68 -1.46 1.32
CA ARG A 121 -27.80 -0.36 0.93
C ARG A 121 -26.52 -0.89 0.27
N SER A 122 -25.90 -1.95 0.79
CA SER A 122 -24.71 -2.54 0.16
C SER A 122 -25.01 -3.07 -1.24
N ALA A 123 -26.17 -3.71 -1.44
CA ALA A 123 -26.62 -4.16 -2.76
C ALA A 123 -26.81 -3.00 -3.75
N ARG A 124 -27.37 -1.86 -3.28
CA ARG A 124 -27.48 -0.65 -4.10
C ARG A 124 -26.12 -0.05 -4.44
N ILE A 125 -25.16 -0.05 -3.51
CA ILE A 125 -23.79 0.43 -3.80
C ILE A 125 -23.19 -0.43 -4.91
N ALA A 126 -23.25 -1.75 -4.75
CA ALA A 126 -22.71 -2.68 -5.74
C ALA A 126 -23.32 -2.51 -7.14
N SER A 127 -24.57 -2.03 -7.26
CA SER A 127 -25.22 -1.89 -8.57
C SER A 127 -24.72 -0.73 -9.43
N PHE A 128 -23.91 0.19 -8.89
CA PHE A 128 -23.31 1.29 -9.64
C PHE A 128 -21.78 1.34 -9.56
N VAL A 129 -21.15 0.33 -8.97
CA VAL A 129 -19.68 0.20 -9.00
C VAL A 129 -19.28 -0.31 -10.38
N GLU A 130 -18.40 0.43 -11.04
CA GLU A 130 -17.84 0.08 -12.34
C GLU A 130 -16.46 -0.55 -12.16
N TYR A 131 -16.16 -1.57 -12.98
CA TYR A 131 -14.87 -2.26 -12.97
C TYR A 131 -13.98 -1.72 -14.07
N GLU A 132 -12.78 -1.28 -13.71
CA GLU A 132 -11.73 -0.86 -14.65
C GLU A 132 -10.64 -1.93 -14.76
N GLU A 133 -10.43 -2.43 -15.98
CA GLU A 133 -9.37 -3.40 -16.27
C GLU A 133 -8.03 -2.67 -16.44
N LEU A 134 -7.34 -2.48 -15.32
CA LEU A 134 -6.09 -1.71 -15.27
C LEU A 134 -5.00 -2.28 -16.19
N ALA A 135 -4.89 -3.60 -16.34
CA ALA A 135 -3.84 -4.21 -17.15
C ALA A 135 -4.02 -3.98 -18.66
N ALA A 136 -5.24 -3.64 -19.10
CA ALA A 136 -5.53 -3.28 -20.49
C ALA A 136 -5.31 -1.79 -20.78
N TYR A 137 -5.02 -0.98 -19.75
CA TYR A 137 -4.79 0.46 -19.92
C TYR A 137 -3.53 0.70 -20.77
N PRO A 138 -3.58 1.52 -21.84
CA PRO A 138 -2.47 1.66 -22.79
C PRO A 138 -1.11 2.04 -22.17
N LYS A 139 -1.12 2.78 -21.05
CA LYS A 139 0.09 3.20 -20.33
C LYS A 139 0.41 2.37 -19.08
N PHE A 140 -0.27 1.25 -18.86
CA PHE A 140 -0.11 0.44 -17.65
C PHE A 140 1.36 0.12 -17.36
N SER A 141 2.08 -0.42 -18.34
CA SER A 141 3.49 -0.83 -18.16
C SER A 141 4.42 0.33 -17.82
N GLU A 142 4.19 1.51 -18.41
CA GLU A 142 4.96 2.72 -18.14
C GLU A 142 4.70 3.22 -16.71
N ILE A 143 3.41 3.38 -16.36
CA ILE A 143 3.00 3.84 -15.02
C ILE A 143 3.47 2.86 -13.95
N PHE A 144 3.35 1.55 -14.20
CA PHE A 144 3.79 0.51 -13.28
C PHE A 144 5.31 0.53 -13.08
N ALA A 145 6.09 0.56 -14.17
CA ALA A 145 7.54 0.62 -14.07
C ALA A 145 8.01 1.85 -13.28
N ASN A 146 7.41 3.01 -13.53
CA ASN A 146 7.70 4.25 -12.79
C ASN A 146 7.29 4.13 -11.31
N SER A 147 6.17 3.46 -11.04
CA SER A 147 5.66 3.25 -9.68
C SER A 147 6.48 2.26 -8.86
N LEU A 148 7.45 1.53 -9.44
CA LEU A 148 8.35 0.65 -8.69
C LEU A 148 9.43 1.42 -7.91
N TYR A 149 9.82 2.60 -8.38
CA TYR A 149 10.87 3.40 -7.74
C TYR A 149 10.38 4.00 -6.42
N PHE A 150 11.21 4.00 -5.39
CA PHE A 150 10.90 4.79 -4.19
C PHE A 150 11.03 6.29 -4.53
N PRO A 151 10.09 7.14 -4.07
CA PRO A 151 10.21 8.57 -4.25
C PRO A 151 11.53 9.11 -3.72
N GLU A 152 12.10 10.10 -4.39
CA GLU A 152 13.21 10.86 -3.81
C GLU A 152 12.69 11.63 -2.58
N LYS A 153 13.54 11.75 -1.57
CA LYS A 153 13.27 12.67 -0.47
C LYS A 153 13.63 14.06 -0.94
N ASP A 154 12.66 14.98 -0.90
CA ASP A 154 12.96 16.41 -0.87
C ASP A 154 13.87 16.77 0.32
#